data_AF-A0A539DCS2-F1
#
_entry.id   AF-A0A539DCS2-F1
#
_cell.length_a   1.000
_cell.length_b   1.000
_cell.length_c   1.000
_cell.angle_alpha   90.00
_cell.angle_beta   90.00
_cell.angle_gamma   90.00
#
_symmetry.space_group_name_H-M   'P 1'
#
loop_
_entity.id
_entity.type
_entity.pdbx_description
1 polymer ?
#
loop_
_entity_poly.entity_id
_entity_poly.type
_entity_poly.pdbx_seq_one_letter_code
_entity_poly.pdbx_strand_id
1 'polypeptide(L)'
;MRLSVRLLAASALALTLAAAPAAAQDAATIARAETIRDAALNQNIAMDYVTQLTTRFGARPAGSKSEQDASAWAADYMRGQGFQNVRIEQFPLVGWERGEESGSIVGTRPQRLVLAALGHSPGTNGVIEADVVRFDSLEALNAAPAGSLTGKIAYVDAGQMVRMQDGSGYGPLTRIRGAGPAAAAAKGAVAFIMRSVGSDEHRMPHTGTTRYVDGVVPLPGFALAAPDADTVSRLIAMGETVRLRLSSTAHTYQTVSQNV
;
A
#
# COMPACT_ATOMS: atom_id res chain seq x y z
N MET A 1 49.07 -33.81 23.40
CA MET A 1 47.70 -33.29 23.60
C MET A 1 46.71 -34.39 23.24
N ARG A 2 46.31 -35.22 24.21
CA ARG A 2 45.39 -36.35 23.99
C ARG A 2 43.98 -35.86 24.31
N LEU A 3 43.24 -35.38 23.30
CA LEU A 3 41.81 -35.12 23.48
C LEU A 3 41.17 -36.44 23.94
N SER A 4 40.64 -36.43 25.16
CA SER A 4 40.10 -37.61 25.80
C SER A 4 38.84 -38.03 25.03
N VAL A 5 38.79 -39.28 24.57
CA VAL A 5 37.64 -39.89 23.87
C VAL A 5 36.32 -39.69 24.65
N ARG A 6 36.40 -39.50 25.96
CA ARG A 6 35.27 -39.18 26.85
C ARG A 6 34.63 -37.81 26.61
N LEU A 7 35.38 -36.80 26.16
CA LEU A 7 34.84 -35.48 25.82
C LEU A 7 34.16 -35.45 24.44
N LEU A 8 34.58 -36.29 23.49
CA LEU A 8 33.86 -36.46 22.22
C LEU A 8 32.54 -37.23 22.38
N ALA A 9 32.49 -38.21 23.29
CA ALA A 9 31.27 -38.99 23.56
C ALA A 9 30.18 -38.17 24.25
N ALA A 10 30.54 -37.23 25.13
CA ALA A 10 29.59 -36.35 25.81
C ALA A 10 28.94 -35.33 24.85
N SER A 11 29.70 -34.84 23.86
CA SER A 11 29.20 -33.90 22.84
C SER A 11 28.24 -34.56 21.83
N ALA A 12 28.47 -35.85 21.51
CA ALA A 12 27.59 -36.60 20.61
C ALA A 12 26.23 -36.92 21.24
N LEU A 13 26.17 -37.17 22.55
CA LEU A 13 24.93 -37.45 23.27
C LEU A 13 24.06 -36.19 23.46
N ALA A 14 24.70 -35.02 23.62
CA ALA A 14 23.99 -33.73 23.74
C ALA A 14 23.35 -33.27 22.43
N LEU A 15 23.91 -33.62 21.26
CA LEU A 15 23.30 -33.32 19.96
C LEU A 15 22.10 -34.23 19.61
N THR A 16 22.02 -35.43 20.18
CA THR A 16 20.88 -36.34 19.94
C THR A 16 19.65 -36.03 20.78
N LEU A 17 19.79 -35.36 21.93
CA LEU A 17 18.65 -35.00 22.79
C LEU A 17 17.93 -33.70 22.37
N ALA A 18 18.50 -32.91 21.47
CA ALA A 18 17.87 -31.68 20.95
C ALA A 18 17.10 -31.90 19.64
N ALA A 19 17.25 -33.07 19.01
CA ALA A 19 16.45 -33.47 17.85
C ALA A 19 15.18 -34.18 18.34
N ALA A 20 14.19 -33.41 18.82
CA ALA A 20 12.84 -33.94 18.90
C ALA A 20 12.45 -34.40 17.49
N PRO A 21 12.06 -35.67 17.26
CA PRO A 21 11.59 -36.07 15.96
C PRO A 21 10.39 -35.19 15.63
N ALA A 22 10.42 -34.54 14.47
CA ALA A 22 9.21 -33.96 13.91
C ALA A 22 8.23 -35.13 13.73
N ALA A 23 7.32 -35.30 14.68
CA ALA A 23 6.32 -36.33 14.60
C ALA A 23 5.47 -36.02 13.36
N ALA A 24 5.46 -36.94 12.39
CA ALA A 24 4.53 -36.87 11.28
C ALA A 24 3.09 -36.79 11.83
N GLN A 25 2.21 -36.04 11.18
CA GLN A 25 0.80 -36.02 11.56
C GLN A 25 0.25 -37.46 11.51
N ASP A 26 -0.65 -37.79 12.43
CA ASP A 26 -1.28 -39.10 12.42
C ASP A 26 -2.15 -39.30 11.16
N ALA A 27 -2.39 -40.56 10.80
CA ALA A 27 -3.10 -40.91 9.58
C ALA A 27 -4.54 -40.36 9.54
N ALA A 28 -5.21 -40.20 10.70
CA ALA A 28 -6.56 -39.66 10.75
C ALA A 28 -6.56 -38.15 10.49
N THR A 29 -5.58 -37.42 11.01
CA THR A 29 -5.35 -36.00 10.71
C THR A 29 -5.08 -35.80 9.22
N ILE A 30 -4.24 -36.64 8.62
CA ILE A 30 -3.96 -36.60 7.17
C ILE A 30 -5.26 -36.83 6.37
N ALA A 31 -5.99 -37.91 6.65
CA ALA A 31 -7.23 -38.23 5.95
C ALA A 31 -8.29 -37.11 6.07
N ARG A 32 -8.36 -36.44 7.23
CA ARG A 32 -9.25 -35.30 7.43
C ARG A 32 -8.80 -34.08 6.61
N ALA A 33 -7.50 -33.79 6.57
CA ALA A 33 -6.95 -32.71 5.76
C ALA A 33 -7.18 -32.96 4.26
N GLU A 34 -7.04 -34.21 3.80
CA GLU A 34 -7.35 -34.61 2.43
C GLU A 34 -8.82 -34.38 2.10
N THR A 35 -9.73 -34.75 3.00
CA THR A 35 -11.17 -34.49 2.84
C THR A 35 -11.47 -32.99 2.69
N ILE A 36 -10.84 -32.15 3.51
CA ILE A 36 -11.01 -30.68 3.44
C ILE A 36 -10.42 -30.11 2.15
N ARG A 37 -9.21 -30.55 1.76
CA ARG A 37 -8.57 -30.17 0.49
C ARG A 37 -9.47 -30.51 -0.68
N ASP A 38 -9.97 -31.74 -0.73
CA ASP A 38 -10.78 -32.22 -1.85
C ASP A 38 -12.13 -31.51 -1.89
N ALA A 39 -12.73 -31.20 -0.75
CA ALA A 39 -13.91 -30.34 -0.70
C ALA A 39 -13.60 -28.92 -1.23
N ALA A 40 -12.48 -28.32 -0.84
CA ALA A 40 -12.07 -26.99 -1.31
C ALA A 40 -11.77 -26.95 -2.82
N LEU A 41 -11.28 -28.05 -3.40
CA LEU A 41 -11.01 -28.16 -4.84
C LEU A 41 -12.27 -28.45 -5.67
N ASN A 42 -13.27 -29.12 -5.08
CA ASN A 42 -14.48 -29.55 -5.80
C ASN A 42 -15.72 -28.68 -5.51
N GLN A 43 -15.62 -27.69 -4.60
CA GLN A 43 -16.70 -26.76 -4.26
C GLN A 43 -16.31 -25.32 -4.59
N ASN A 44 -17.30 -24.43 -4.72
CA ASN A 44 -17.09 -23.05 -5.19
C ASN A 44 -17.30 -21.98 -4.11
N ILE A 45 -17.44 -22.35 -2.83
CA ILE A 45 -17.86 -21.44 -1.76
C ILE A 45 -17.00 -20.17 -1.66
N ALA A 46 -15.68 -20.28 -1.86
CA ALA A 46 -14.76 -19.14 -1.81
C ALA A 46 -14.98 -18.16 -2.97
N MET A 47 -15.17 -18.68 -4.19
CA MET A 47 -15.45 -17.87 -5.37
C MET A 47 -16.83 -17.23 -5.29
N ASP A 48 -17.83 -17.96 -4.78
CA ASP A 48 -19.17 -17.42 -4.57
C ASP A 48 -19.16 -16.30 -3.52
N TYR A 49 -18.41 -16.49 -2.42
CA TYR A 49 -18.28 -15.48 -1.37
C TYR A 49 -17.62 -14.21 -1.91
N VAL A 50 -16.47 -14.32 -2.57
CA VAL A 50 -15.79 -13.14 -3.12
C VAL A 50 -16.61 -12.47 -4.21
N THR A 51 -17.33 -13.24 -5.04
CA THR A 51 -18.23 -12.70 -6.06
C THR A 51 -19.36 -11.89 -5.44
N GLN A 52 -20.01 -12.40 -4.40
CA GLN A 52 -21.06 -11.65 -3.70
C GLN A 52 -20.51 -10.38 -3.07
N LEU A 53 -19.35 -10.47 -2.40
CA LEU A 53 -18.74 -9.34 -1.73
C LEU A 53 -18.31 -8.23 -2.70
N THR A 54 -17.65 -8.59 -3.82
CA THR A 54 -17.17 -7.59 -4.79
C THR A 54 -18.31 -7.04 -5.65
N THR A 55 -19.27 -7.87 -6.05
CA THR A 55 -20.37 -7.44 -6.93
C THR A 55 -21.38 -6.56 -6.21
N ARG A 56 -21.71 -6.87 -4.95
CA ARG A 56 -22.75 -6.15 -4.20
C ARG A 56 -22.26 -4.86 -3.57
N PHE A 57 -21.01 -4.83 -3.10
CA PHE A 57 -20.49 -3.72 -2.29
C PHE A 57 -19.37 -2.95 -2.97
N GLY A 58 -18.65 -3.58 -3.92
CA GLY A 58 -17.55 -2.93 -4.63
C GLY A 58 -16.42 -2.49 -3.70
N ALA A 59 -15.92 -1.27 -3.93
CA ALA A 59 -14.89 -0.65 -3.11
C ALA A 59 -15.44 -0.34 -1.70
N ARG A 60 -14.69 -0.77 -0.69
CA ARG A 60 -15.09 -0.72 0.73
C ARG A 60 -13.96 -0.19 1.61
N PRO A 61 -13.55 1.10 1.46
CA PRO A 61 -12.57 1.72 2.34
C PRO A 61 -13.01 1.68 3.80
N ALA A 62 -12.05 1.61 4.72
CA ALA A 62 -12.33 1.55 6.16
C ALA A 62 -13.16 2.76 6.61
N GLY A 63 -14.20 2.51 7.40
CA GLY A 63 -15.12 3.53 7.91
C GLY A 63 -16.17 4.04 6.93
N SER A 64 -16.21 3.51 5.70
CA SER A 64 -17.21 3.87 4.68
C SER A 64 -18.53 3.14 4.89
N LYS A 65 -19.61 3.68 4.31
CA LYS A 65 -20.92 2.99 4.28
C LYS A 65 -20.82 1.60 3.61
N SER A 66 -20.02 1.46 2.55
CA SER A 66 -19.86 0.17 1.86
C SER A 66 -19.17 -0.88 2.73
N GLU A 67 -18.15 -0.49 3.51
CA GLU A 67 -17.56 -1.38 4.53
C GLU A 67 -18.60 -1.79 5.56
N GLN A 68 -19.41 -0.84 6.07
CA GLN A 68 -20.41 -1.13 7.08
C GLN A 68 -21.47 -2.14 6.59
N ASP A 69 -22.00 -1.91 5.39
CA ASP A 69 -23.00 -2.78 4.75
C ASP A 69 -22.39 -4.17 4.44
N ALA A 70 -21.14 -4.21 3.97
CA ALA A 70 -20.44 -5.46 3.65
C ALA A 70 -20.16 -6.31 4.91
N SER A 71 -19.77 -5.68 6.00
CA SER A 71 -19.51 -6.36 7.28
C SER A 71 -20.80 -6.88 7.92
N ALA A 72 -21.91 -6.13 7.86
CA ALA A 72 -23.22 -6.63 8.27
C ALA A 72 -23.62 -7.88 7.45
N TRP A 73 -23.46 -7.82 6.13
CA TRP A 73 -23.71 -8.97 5.26
C TRP A 73 -22.81 -10.15 5.56
N ALA A 74 -21.50 -9.93 5.82
CA ALA A 74 -20.56 -10.99 6.14
C ALA A 74 -20.95 -11.71 7.44
N ALA A 75 -21.38 -10.97 8.47
CA ALA A 75 -21.88 -11.54 9.71
C ALA A 75 -23.11 -12.42 9.47
N ASP A 76 -24.07 -11.95 8.69
CA ASP A 76 -25.28 -12.72 8.35
C ASP A 76 -24.97 -13.94 7.49
N TYR A 77 -24.01 -13.83 6.56
CA TYR A 77 -23.51 -14.96 5.78
C TYR A 77 -22.93 -16.03 6.69
N MET A 78 -22.04 -15.67 7.64
CA MET A 78 -21.45 -16.62 8.59
C MET A 78 -22.51 -17.28 9.48
N ARG A 79 -23.51 -16.52 9.97
CA ARG A 79 -24.64 -17.09 10.72
C ARG A 79 -25.43 -18.09 9.87
N GLY A 80 -25.70 -17.75 8.61
CA GLY A 80 -26.38 -18.62 7.65
C GLY A 80 -25.60 -19.90 7.32
N GLN A 81 -24.27 -19.88 7.41
CA GLN A 81 -23.41 -21.07 7.29
C GLN A 81 -23.30 -21.89 8.60
N GLY A 82 -24.00 -21.50 9.66
CA GLY A 82 -24.03 -22.23 10.93
C GLY A 82 -22.86 -21.92 11.89
N PHE A 83 -22.09 -20.86 11.64
CA PHE A 83 -21.08 -20.41 12.61
C PHE A 83 -21.74 -19.90 13.89
N GLN A 84 -21.12 -20.21 15.03
CA GLN A 84 -21.55 -19.75 16.35
C GLN A 84 -20.77 -18.50 16.77
N ASN A 85 -21.35 -17.69 17.65
CA ASN A 85 -20.70 -16.49 18.23
C ASN A 85 -20.25 -15.42 17.20
N VAL A 86 -20.99 -15.27 16.10
CA VAL A 86 -20.74 -14.23 15.09
C VAL A 86 -21.21 -12.86 15.61
N ARG A 87 -20.28 -11.92 15.74
CA ARG A 87 -20.53 -10.58 16.30
C ARG A 87 -19.80 -9.51 15.50
N ILE A 88 -20.25 -8.27 15.63
CA ILE A 88 -19.58 -7.12 15.04
C ILE A 88 -18.98 -6.31 16.19
N GLU A 89 -17.69 -6.01 16.08
CA GLU A 89 -16.94 -5.23 17.08
C GLU A 89 -16.48 -3.90 16.45
N GLN A 90 -17.06 -2.79 16.91
CA GLN A 90 -16.78 -1.46 16.39
C GLN A 90 -15.60 -0.80 17.11
N PHE A 91 -14.83 -0.01 16.37
CA PHE A 91 -13.75 0.82 16.91
C PHE A 91 -13.62 2.16 16.17
N PRO A 92 -13.22 3.24 16.86
CA PRO A 92 -13.07 4.55 16.24
C PRO A 92 -11.92 4.55 15.23
N LEU A 93 -12.11 5.28 14.13
CA LEU A 93 -11.16 5.41 13.03
C LEU A 93 -11.23 6.82 12.41
N VAL A 94 -10.09 7.32 11.95
CA VAL A 94 -10.07 8.43 10.99
C VAL A 94 -10.31 7.87 9.59
N GLY A 95 -11.51 8.08 9.08
CA GLY A 95 -11.89 7.77 7.70
C GLY A 95 -11.22 8.72 6.73
N TRP A 96 -11.09 8.30 5.48
CA TRP A 96 -10.53 9.12 4.41
C TRP A 96 -11.33 8.92 3.13
N GLU A 97 -11.77 10.03 2.55
CA GLU A 97 -12.40 10.06 1.24
C GLU A 97 -11.44 10.69 0.24
N ARG A 98 -11.22 10.01 -0.89
CA ARG A 98 -10.34 10.48 -1.96
C ARG A 98 -10.87 11.73 -2.65
N GLY A 99 -12.19 11.82 -2.80
CA GLY A 99 -12.83 12.85 -3.59
C GLY A 99 -12.43 12.82 -5.06
N GLU A 100 -12.44 13.99 -5.68
CA GLU A 100 -12.00 14.21 -7.04
C GLU A 100 -10.53 14.65 -7.06
N GLU A 101 -9.81 14.28 -8.12
CA GLU A 101 -8.44 14.70 -8.33
C GLU A 101 -8.18 15.02 -9.81
N SER A 102 -7.24 15.92 -10.05
CA SER A 102 -6.76 16.19 -11.40
C SER A 102 -5.30 16.59 -11.40
N GLY A 103 -4.61 16.29 -12.50
CA GLY A 103 -3.31 16.86 -12.77
C GLY A 103 -2.98 16.97 -14.25
N SER A 104 -2.15 17.95 -14.57
CA SER A 104 -1.62 18.16 -15.91
C SER A 104 -0.27 18.82 -15.87
N ILE A 105 0.57 18.51 -16.85
CA ILE A 105 1.67 19.38 -17.24
C ILE A 105 1.06 20.63 -17.86
N VAL A 106 1.54 21.80 -17.44
CA VAL A 106 1.15 23.10 -17.99
C VAL A 106 2.29 23.76 -18.75
N GLY A 107 1.99 24.80 -19.52
CA GLY A 107 2.96 25.51 -20.36
C GLY A 107 2.62 25.38 -21.84
N THR A 108 3.64 25.38 -22.69
CA THR A 108 3.50 25.43 -24.15
C THR A 108 2.90 24.16 -24.75
N ARG A 109 3.10 23.01 -24.10
CA ARG A 109 2.61 21.69 -24.53
C ARG A 109 1.86 21.02 -23.37
N PRO A 110 0.63 21.48 -23.04
CA PRO A 110 -0.11 20.96 -21.92
C PRO A 110 -0.49 19.49 -22.14
N GLN A 111 -0.34 18.67 -21.11
CA GLN A 111 -0.65 17.24 -21.16
C GLN A 111 -1.39 16.83 -19.90
N ARG A 112 -2.55 16.19 -20.05
CA ARG A 112 -3.29 15.61 -18.92
C ARG A 112 -2.51 14.41 -18.39
N LEU A 113 -2.32 14.36 -17.07
CA LEU A 113 -1.73 13.22 -16.37
C LEU A 113 -2.84 12.38 -15.72
N VAL A 114 -2.63 11.07 -15.61
CA VAL A 114 -3.47 10.20 -14.79
C VAL A 114 -2.75 9.96 -13.46
N LEU A 115 -3.42 10.32 -12.37
CA LEU A 115 -2.89 10.27 -11.02
C LEU A 115 -3.99 9.95 -10.01
N ALA A 116 -3.59 9.50 -8.82
CA ALA A 116 -4.48 9.26 -7.70
C ALA A 116 -3.91 9.90 -6.43
N ALA A 117 -4.75 10.54 -5.62
CA ALA A 117 -4.36 11.02 -4.30
C ALA A 117 -3.86 9.85 -3.42
N LEU A 118 -2.88 10.10 -2.57
CA LEU A 118 -2.40 9.10 -1.63
C LEU A 118 -3.34 9.04 -0.41
N GLY A 119 -3.52 7.84 0.15
CA GLY A 119 -4.43 7.61 1.27
C GLY A 119 -4.05 8.45 2.49
N HIS A 120 -5.06 9.04 3.13
CA HIS A 120 -4.94 10.00 4.23
C HIS A 120 -4.33 11.36 3.87
N SER A 121 -3.91 11.59 2.62
CA SER A 121 -3.47 12.90 2.17
C SER A 121 -4.59 13.93 2.33
N PRO A 122 -4.29 15.17 2.76
CA PRO A 122 -5.23 16.26 2.62
C PRO A 122 -5.45 16.55 1.13
N GLY A 123 -6.60 17.15 0.83
CA GLY A 123 -6.87 17.77 -0.46
C GLY A 123 -6.01 19.01 -0.67
N THR A 124 -6.10 19.59 -1.87
CA THR A 124 -5.39 20.82 -2.18
C THR A 124 -6.26 22.01 -1.76
N ASN A 125 -5.66 22.99 -1.06
CA ASN A 125 -6.35 24.24 -0.69
C ASN A 125 -6.46 25.17 -1.92
N GLY A 126 -7.29 24.78 -2.88
CA GLY A 126 -7.29 25.33 -4.23
C GLY A 126 -6.33 24.59 -5.17
N VAL A 127 -6.04 25.20 -6.32
CA VAL A 127 -5.16 24.61 -7.33
C VAL A 127 -3.70 24.88 -6.97
N ILE A 128 -2.87 23.84 -6.99
CA ILE A 128 -1.42 23.97 -6.88
C ILE A 128 -0.84 24.03 -8.29
N GLU A 129 -0.10 25.08 -8.62
CA GLU A 129 0.67 25.15 -9.86
C GLU A 129 2.13 25.49 -9.56
N ALA A 130 3.03 24.53 -9.75
CA ALA A 130 4.42 24.66 -9.32
C ALA A 130 5.38 23.79 -10.13
N ASP A 131 6.65 24.18 -10.12
CA ASP A 131 7.72 23.46 -10.82
C ASP A 131 8.04 22.15 -10.07
N VAL A 132 8.39 21.11 -10.83
CA VAL A 132 8.72 19.79 -10.31
C VAL A 132 10.23 19.67 -10.10
N VAL A 133 10.62 19.13 -8.95
CA VAL A 133 12.00 18.70 -8.68
C VAL A 133 12.02 17.19 -8.50
N ARG A 134 12.73 16.50 -9.39
CA ARG A 134 12.83 15.03 -9.40
C ARG A 134 13.96 14.56 -8.48
N PHE A 135 13.70 13.45 -7.79
CA PHE A 135 14.62 12.69 -6.98
C PHE A 135 14.52 11.21 -7.38
N ASP A 136 15.66 10.53 -7.49
CA ASP A 136 15.69 9.09 -7.84
C ASP A 136 15.42 8.18 -6.63
N SER A 137 15.35 8.73 -5.41
CA SER A 137 15.04 7.96 -4.21
C SER A 137 14.49 8.84 -3.08
N LEU A 138 13.90 8.20 -2.07
CA LEU A 138 13.50 8.87 -0.84
C LEU A 138 14.71 9.40 -0.07
N GLU A 139 15.83 8.68 -0.11
CA GLU A 139 17.09 9.07 0.52
C GLU A 139 17.63 10.36 -0.10
N ALA A 140 17.57 10.50 -1.43
CA ALA A 140 17.96 11.73 -2.13
C ALA A 140 17.07 12.92 -1.72
N LEU A 141 15.75 12.69 -1.60
CA LEU A 141 14.83 13.71 -1.08
C LEU A 141 15.16 14.09 0.37
N ASN A 142 15.45 13.13 1.22
CA ASN A 142 15.83 13.38 2.62
C ASN A 142 17.15 14.14 2.75
N ALA A 143 18.11 13.90 1.86
CA ALA A 143 19.40 14.57 1.83
C ALA A 143 19.32 16.02 1.30
N ALA A 144 18.22 16.41 0.64
CA ALA A 144 18.05 17.77 0.14
C ALA A 144 18.12 18.81 1.28
N PRO A 145 18.68 20.01 1.05
CA PRO A 145 18.72 21.07 2.06
C PRO A 145 17.31 21.49 2.50
N ALA A 146 17.16 21.90 3.76
CA ALA A 146 15.91 22.48 4.23
C ALA A 146 15.57 23.74 3.40
N GLY A 147 14.30 23.90 3.02
CA GLY A 147 13.81 25.02 2.20
C GLY A 147 14.14 24.92 0.71
N SER A 148 14.90 23.93 0.24
CA SER A 148 15.27 23.81 -1.18
C SER A 148 14.08 23.56 -2.12
N LEU A 149 12.94 23.13 -1.57
CA LEU A 149 11.71 22.86 -2.31
C LEU A 149 10.60 23.89 -2.06
N THR A 150 10.94 25.05 -1.46
CA THR A 150 9.96 26.13 -1.22
C THR A 150 9.23 26.50 -2.52
N GLY A 151 7.91 26.34 -2.53
CA GLY A 151 7.06 26.63 -3.70
C GLY A 151 7.15 25.61 -4.84
N LYS A 152 7.77 24.44 -4.61
CA LYS A 152 7.99 23.39 -5.62
C LYS A 152 7.29 22.09 -5.26
N ILE A 153 7.09 21.24 -6.27
CA ILE A 153 6.54 19.89 -6.11
C ILE A 153 7.72 18.92 -6.03
N ALA A 154 7.78 18.14 -4.96
CA ALA A 154 8.75 17.06 -4.83
C ALA A 154 8.26 15.84 -5.63
N TYR A 155 9.10 15.32 -6.53
CA TYR A 155 8.80 14.12 -7.29
C TYR A 155 9.83 13.03 -7.01
N VAL A 156 9.40 11.88 -6.47
CA VAL A 156 10.28 10.72 -6.33
C VAL A 156 9.94 9.66 -7.38
N ASP A 157 10.91 9.35 -8.23
CA ASP A 157 10.85 8.28 -9.23
C ASP A 157 12.02 7.32 -9.05
N ALA A 158 11.81 6.29 -8.24
CA ALA A 158 12.79 5.23 -8.00
C ALA A 158 12.76 4.12 -9.07
N GLY A 159 12.17 4.39 -10.24
CA GLY A 159 12.04 3.46 -11.34
C GLY A 159 10.88 2.47 -11.19
N GLN A 160 10.68 1.67 -12.23
CA GLN A 160 9.61 0.69 -12.31
C GLN A 160 9.82 -0.42 -11.28
N MET A 161 8.74 -0.84 -10.59
CA MET A 161 8.82 -1.94 -9.64
C MET A 161 9.18 -3.24 -10.36
N VAL A 162 10.21 -3.93 -9.88
CA VAL A 162 10.55 -5.25 -10.40
C VAL A 162 9.50 -6.26 -9.93
N ARG A 163 8.91 -6.99 -10.89
CA ARG A 163 7.95 -8.06 -10.61
C ARG A 163 8.66 -9.25 -9.98
N MET A 164 8.29 -9.59 -8.74
CA MET A 164 8.82 -10.76 -8.03
C MET A 164 7.65 -11.62 -7.54
N GLN A 165 7.78 -12.95 -7.63
CA GLN A 165 6.73 -13.89 -7.22
C GLN A 165 6.37 -13.78 -5.73
N ASP A 166 7.34 -13.43 -4.90
CA ASP A 166 7.19 -13.22 -3.46
C ASP A 166 6.75 -11.79 -3.10
N GLY A 167 6.62 -10.89 -4.08
CA GLY A 167 6.26 -9.49 -3.86
C GLY A 167 7.38 -8.62 -3.28
N SER A 168 8.62 -9.11 -3.17
CA SER A 168 9.75 -8.40 -2.54
C SER A 168 10.08 -7.04 -3.18
N GLY A 169 9.75 -6.85 -4.47
CA GLY A 169 9.89 -5.57 -5.16
C GLY A 169 9.02 -4.44 -4.60
N TYR A 170 7.94 -4.75 -3.89
CA TYR A 170 6.99 -3.76 -3.37
C TYR A 170 7.51 -2.98 -2.16
N GLY A 171 8.20 -3.67 -1.25
CA GLY A 171 8.66 -3.14 0.05
C GLY A 171 9.49 -1.85 -0.05
N PRO A 172 10.52 -1.78 -0.92
CA PRO A 172 11.32 -0.57 -1.10
C PRO A 172 10.48 0.63 -1.56
N LEU A 173 9.60 0.44 -2.54
CA LEU A 173 8.85 1.53 -3.16
C LEU A 173 7.66 2.01 -2.31
N THR A 174 7.02 1.11 -1.54
CA THR A 174 5.94 1.53 -0.63
C THR A 174 6.45 2.44 0.49
N ARG A 175 7.75 2.36 0.84
CA ARG A 175 8.38 3.28 1.81
C ARG A 175 8.34 4.72 1.30
N ILE A 176 8.52 4.93 0.00
CA ILE A 176 8.41 6.23 -0.66
C ILE A 176 6.99 6.77 -0.52
N ARG A 177 5.97 5.94 -0.77
CA ARG A 177 4.56 6.32 -0.57
C ARG A 177 4.28 6.73 0.86
N GLY A 178 4.78 5.95 1.82
CA GLY A 178 4.55 6.17 3.23
C GLY A 178 5.19 7.45 3.75
N ALA A 179 6.47 7.67 3.45
CA ALA A 179 7.30 8.70 4.08
C ALA A 179 7.56 9.92 3.19
N GLY A 180 7.32 9.82 1.88
CA GLY A 180 7.58 10.87 0.89
C GLY A 180 6.91 12.21 1.19
N PRO A 181 5.59 12.26 1.53
CA PRO A 181 4.92 13.52 1.88
C PRO A 181 5.60 14.26 3.04
N ALA A 182 5.98 13.54 4.10
CA ALA A 182 6.67 14.12 5.26
C ALA A 182 8.08 14.61 4.90
N ALA A 183 8.84 13.79 4.15
CA ALA A 183 10.16 14.17 3.68
C ALA A 183 10.11 15.44 2.81
N ALA A 184 9.14 15.53 1.89
CA ALA A 184 8.94 16.69 1.02
C ALA A 184 8.54 17.95 1.82
N ALA A 185 7.63 17.81 2.79
CA ALA A 185 7.21 18.91 3.66
C ALA A 185 8.40 19.48 4.44
N ALA A 186 9.27 18.62 4.97
CA ALA A 186 10.48 19.04 5.68
C ALA A 186 11.46 19.85 4.80
N LYS A 187 11.33 19.80 3.46
CA LYS A 187 12.12 20.60 2.52
C LYS A 187 11.37 21.82 1.98
N GLY A 188 10.15 22.08 2.43
CA GLY A 188 9.32 23.21 2.02
C GLY A 188 8.47 22.99 0.77
N ALA A 189 8.33 21.75 0.30
CA ALA A 189 7.51 21.44 -0.86
C ALA A 189 6.03 21.77 -0.63
N VAL A 190 5.33 22.17 -1.70
CA VAL A 190 3.89 22.46 -1.67
C VAL A 190 3.02 21.22 -1.96
N ALA A 191 3.60 20.22 -2.62
CA ALA A 191 2.99 18.92 -2.88
C ALA A 191 4.07 17.85 -3.07
N PHE A 192 3.65 16.59 -2.95
CA PHE A 192 4.48 15.43 -3.24
C PHE A 192 3.84 14.59 -4.34
N ILE A 193 4.64 14.14 -5.30
CA ILE A 193 4.23 13.16 -6.30
C ILE A 193 5.24 12.02 -6.35
N MET A 194 4.78 10.83 -6.75
CA MET A 194 5.65 9.69 -6.97
C MET A 194 5.21 8.87 -8.18
N ARG A 195 6.11 8.06 -8.74
CA ARG A 195 5.70 6.94 -9.59
C ARG A 195 4.86 5.97 -8.76
N SER A 196 3.78 5.45 -9.34
CA SER A 196 2.98 4.38 -8.74
C SER A 196 3.82 3.17 -8.32
N VAL A 197 3.51 2.62 -7.14
CA VAL A 197 4.10 1.38 -6.67
C VAL A 197 3.41 0.22 -7.36
N GLY A 198 3.89 -0.16 -8.55
CA GLY A 198 3.31 -1.18 -9.40
C GLY A 198 4.31 -1.73 -10.39
N SER A 199 4.11 -2.98 -10.80
CA SER A 199 4.92 -3.64 -11.84
C SER A 199 4.24 -3.61 -13.21
N ASP A 200 3.03 -3.07 -13.30
CA ASP A 200 2.30 -2.89 -14.55
C ASP A 200 2.73 -1.62 -15.28
N GLU A 201 2.45 -1.60 -16.59
CA GLU A 201 2.69 -0.46 -17.47
C GLU A 201 1.36 0.17 -17.92
N HIS A 202 0.26 -0.18 -17.24
CA HIS A 202 -1.04 0.39 -17.55
C HIS A 202 -1.09 1.84 -17.09
N ARG A 203 -1.95 2.62 -17.74
CA ARG A 203 -2.21 4.00 -17.34
C ARG A 203 -3.15 4.07 -16.14
N MET A 204 -2.76 3.38 -15.06
CA MET A 204 -3.51 3.21 -13.82
C MET A 204 -2.65 3.63 -12.63
N PRO A 205 -3.04 4.67 -11.88
CA PRO A 205 -2.28 5.15 -10.74
C PRO A 205 -2.58 4.32 -9.49
N HIS A 206 -1.55 4.03 -8.70
CA HIS A 206 -1.65 3.22 -7.49
C HIS A 206 -1.62 4.11 -6.25
N THR A 207 -2.79 4.22 -5.61
CA THR A 207 -2.93 4.86 -4.30
C THR A 207 -2.34 4.00 -3.17
N GLY A 208 -2.67 4.34 -1.94
CA GLY A 208 -2.33 3.60 -0.73
C GLY A 208 -1.96 4.54 0.40
N THR A 209 -1.99 4.02 1.62
CA THR A 209 -1.78 4.80 2.85
C THR A 209 -0.43 5.49 2.88
N THR A 210 -0.46 6.74 3.35
CA THR A 210 0.69 7.54 3.75
C THR A 210 0.81 7.56 5.28
N ARG A 211 1.97 7.95 5.82
CA ARG A 211 2.16 8.03 7.27
C ARG A 211 1.76 9.40 7.80
N TYR A 212 1.13 9.38 8.97
CA TYR A 212 0.92 10.59 9.75
C TYR A 212 2.21 11.05 10.44
N VAL A 213 2.36 12.37 10.50
CA VAL A 213 3.32 13.09 11.32
C VAL A 213 2.49 14.03 12.19
N ASP A 214 2.64 13.91 13.51
CA ASP A 214 1.88 14.69 14.48
C ASP A 214 0.35 14.66 14.25
N GLY A 215 -0.16 13.48 13.88
CA GLY A 215 -1.58 13.21 13.71
C GLY A 215 -2.17 13.50 12.31
N VAL A 216 -1.38 14.05 11.37
CA VAL A 216 -1.86 14.40 10.01
C VAL A 216 -0.82 14.06 8.94
N VAL A 217 -1.25 13.97 7.67
CA VAL A 217 -0.32 13.98 6.53
C VAL A 217 -0.04 15.44 6.19
N PRO A 218 1.24 15.87 6.13
CA PRO A 218 1.56 17.29 6.17
C PRO A 218 1.28 18.06 4.87
N LEU A 219 1.18 17.39 3.73
CA LEU A 219 0.89 18.04 2.44
C LEU A 219 0.16 17.11 1.46
N PRO A 220 -0.44 17.66 0.39
CA PRO A 220 -1.08 16.86 -0.65
C PRO A 220 -0.10 15.94 -1.38
N GLY A 221 -0.43 14.66 -1.45
CA GLY A 221 0.39 13.61 -2.07
C GLY A 221 -0.36 12.89 -3.20
N PHE A 222 0.33 12.58 -4.30
CA PHE A 222 -0.24 11.85 -5.44
C PHE A 222 0.70 10.77 -5.99
N ALA A 223 0.13 9.71 -6.56
CA ALA A 223 0.86 8.75 -7.38
C ALA A 223 0.48 8.94 -8.86
N LEU A 224 1.48 9.11 -9.72
CA LEU A 224 1.34 9.11 -11.18
C LEU A 224 1.24 7.68 -11.69
N ALA A 225 0.39 7.42 -12.68
CA ALA A 225 0.45 6.17 -13.44
C ALA A 225 1.84 6.00 -14.10
N ALA A 226 2.29 4.76 -14.31
CA ALA A 226 3.66 4.52 -14.80
C ALA A 226 3.99 5.26 -16.13
N PRO A 227 3.12 5.25 -17.17
CA PRO A 227 3.40 6.00 -18.40
C PRO A 227 3.46 7.54 -18.22
N ASP A 228 2.71 8.06 -17.24
CA ASP A 228 2.71 9.49 -16.91
C ASP A 228 3.97 9.88 -16.14
N ALA A 229 4.42 9.04 -15.21
CA ALA A 229 5.70 9.15 -14.53
C ALA A 229 6.87 9.14 -15.53
N ASP A 230 6.84 8.23 -16.51
CA ASP A 230 7.83 8.20 -17.60
C ASP A 230 7.85 9.49 -18.41
N THR A 231 6.68 10.05 -18.69
CA THR A 231 6.55 11.30 -19.46
C THR A 231 7.19 12.46 -18.71
N VAL A 232 6.85 12.63 -17.42
CA VAL A 232 7.46 13.67 -16.57
C VAL A 232 8.97 13.47 -16.45
N SER A 233 9.42 12.24 -16.17
CA SER A 233 10.85 11.93 -16.02
C SER A 233 11.64 12.15 -17.31
N ARG A 234 11.09 11.80 -18.48
CA ARG A 234 11.73 12.04 -19.79
C ARG A 234 11.86 13.53 -20.10
N LEU A 235 10.82 14.33 -19.87
CA LEU A 235 10.87 15.78 -20.10
C LEU A 235 11.95 16.43 -19.24
N ILE A 236 12.02 16.06 -17.96
CA ILE A 236 13.08 16.51 -17.05
C ILE A 236 14.47 16.08 -17.55
N ALA A 237 14.61 14.83 -18.00
CA ALA A 237 15.88 14.33 -18.55
C ALA A 237 16.30 15.02 -19.86
N MET A 238 15.34 15.58 -20.62
CA MET A 238 15.61 16.43 -21.79
C MET A 238 16.01 17.87 -21.42
N GLY A 239 16.08 18.20 -20.12
CA GLY A 239 16.42 19.53 -19.63
C GLY A 239 15.24 20.51 -19.58
N GLU A 240 14.01 20.03 -19.77
CA GLU A 240 12.82 20.88 -19.67
C GLU A 240 12.45 21.14 -18.19
N THR A 241 12.03 22.38 -17.90
CA THR A 241 11.39 22.69 -16.63
C THR A 241 9.94 22.23 -16.69
N VAL A 242 9.61 21.16 -15.96
CA VAL A 242 8.24 20.65 -15.88
C VAL A 242 7.49 21.36 -14.77
N ARG A 243 6.36 21.97 -15.12
CA ARG A 243 5.42 22.60 -14.18
C ARG A 243 4.11 21.84 -14.21
N LEU A 244 3.60 21.50 -13.03
CA LEU A 244 2.33 20.77 -12.91
C LEU A 244 1.26 21.64 -12.27
N ARG A 245 0.04 21.44 -12.74
CA ARG A 245 -1.19 21.89 -12.08
C ARG A 245 -1.83 20.68 -11.41
N LEU A 246 -2.09 20.73 -10.10
CA LEU A 246 -2.68 19.67 -9.29
C LEU A 246 -3.90 20.19 -8.51
N SER A 247 -4.93 19.35 -8.38
CA SER A 247 -6.09 19.62 -7.53
C SER A 247 -6.60 18.32 -6.89
N SER A 248 -7.08 18.40 -5.64
CA SER A 248 -7.74 17.29 -4.95
C SER A 248 -8.75 17.78 -3.92
N THR A 249 -9.89 17.09 -3.80
CA THR A 249 -10.87 17.31 -2.74
C THR A 249 -10.80 16.27 -1.61
N ALA A 250 -9.70 15.51 -1.56
CA ALA A 250 -9.49 14.50 -0.53
C ALA A 250 -9.60 15.10 0.88
N HIS A 251 -10.20 14.35 1.79
CA HIS A 251 -10.34 14.81 3.17
C HIS A 251 -10.50 13.63 4.13
N THR A 252 -10.15 13.88 5.38
CA THR A 252 -10.38 12.95 6.49
C THR A 252 -11.63 13.32 7.26
N TYR A 253 -12.29 12.33 7.85
CA TYR A 253 -13.45 12.52 8.72
C TYR A 253 -13.41 11.53 9.88
N GLN A 254 -14.10 11.84 10.98
CA GLN A 254 -14.24 10.92 12.10
C GLN A 254 -15.32 9.88 11.78
N THR A 255 -15.02 8.61 12.02
CA THR A 255 -15.94 7.50 11.77
C THR A 255 -15.61 6.32 12.68
N VAL A 256 -16.31 5.21 12.49
CA VAL A 256 -16.00 3.92 13.09
C VAL A 256 -15.80 2.89 11.98
N SER A 257 -14.85 1.99 12.19
CA SER A 257 -14.73 0.76 11.41
C SER A 257 -15.17 -0.42 12.30
N GLN A 258 -15.26 -1.61 11.73
CA GLN A 258 -15.79 -2.76 12.42
C GLN A 258 -15.15 -4.08 11.99
N ASN A 259 -14.81 -4.89 12.98
CA ASN A 259 -14.44 -6.29 12.79
C ASN A 259 -15.71 -7.14 12.76
N VAL A 260 -15.71 -8.19 11.93
CA VAL A 260 -16.72 -9.25 11.87
C VAL A 260 -16.10 -10.55 12.38
#